data_AF-A0A6B3GX01-F1
#
_entry.id   AF-A0A6B3GX01-F1
#
_cell.length_a   1.000
_cell.length_b   1.000
_cell.length_c   1.000
_cell.angle_alpha   90.00
_cell.angle_beta   90.00
_cell.angle_gamma   90.00
#
_symmetry.space_group_name_H-M   'P 1'
#
loop_
_entity.id
_entity.type
_entity.pdbx_description
1 polymer ?
#
loop_
_entity_poly.entity_id
_entity_poly.type
_entity_poly.pdbx_seq_one_letter_code
_entity_poly.pdbx_strand_id
1 'polypeptide(L)'
;EAGTGNVVEAVRHLRQIKNEIARLRGFDNNELYAAAKDLRAPYELVKEVAELGKLPVVLFSAGGVATPADAALMRQLGAEGVFVG
;
A
#
# COMPACT_ATOMS: atom_id res chain seq x y z
N GLU A 1 8.49 4.19 -11.64
CA GLU A 1 7.70 5.09 -12.51
C GLU A 1 7.44 4.38 -13.84
N ALA A 2 6.26 4.58 -14.42
CA ALA A 2 5.89 3.90 -15.66
C ALA A 2 6.81 4.31 -16.82
N GLY A 3 7.23 3.35 -17.64
CA GLY A 3 8.02 3.60 -18.85
C GLY A 3 9.51 3.94 -18.64
N THR A 4 9.99 4.13 -17.40
CA THR A 4 11.39 4.50 -17.12
C THR A 4 12.28 3.32 -16.73
N GLY A 5 11.70 2.15 -16.46
CA GLY A 5 12.43 1.01 -15.91
C GLY A 5 12.98 1.22 -14.49
N ASN A 6 12.52 2.27 -13.79
CA ASN A 6 12.97 2.62 -12.45
C ASN A 6 11.89 2.33 -11.40
N VAL A 7 12.15 1.36 -10.51
CA VAL A 7 11.20 0.89 -9.49
C VAL A 7 11.11 1.78 -8.23
N VAL A 8 11.95 2.81 -8.08
CA VAL A 8 12.04 3.62 -6.85
C VAL A 8 10.69 4.20 -6.40
N GLU A 9 9.91 4.75 -7.33
CA GLU A 9 8.59 5.30 -6.99
C GLU A 9 7.59 4.22 -6.56
N ALA A 10 7.64 3.04 -7.19
CA ALA A 10 6.79 1.90 -6.79
C ALA A 10 7.15 1.42 -5.37
N VAL A 11 8.46 1.36 -5.05
CA VAL A 11 8.95 1.06 -3.68
C VAL A 11 8.40 2.10 -2.68
N ARG A 12 8.48 3.39 -3.02
CA ARG A 12 8.04 4.49 -2.15
C ARG A 12 6.56 4.39 -1.83
N HIS A 13 5.70 4.23 -2.83
CA HIS A 13 4.26 4.12 -2.64
C HIS A 13 3.88 2.86 -1.85
N LEU A 14 4.49 1.71 -2.18
CA LEU A 14 4.17 0.46 -1.50
C LEU A 14 4.54 0.51 -0.01
N ARG A 15 5.70 1.08 0.33
CA ARG A 15 6.10 1.31 1.73
C ARG A 15 5.16 2.26 2.44
N GLN A 16 4.76 3.36 1.79
CA GLN A 16 3.82 4.31 2.37
C GLN A 16 2.48 3.63 2.72
N ILE A 17 1.90 2.90 1.77
CA ILE A 17 0.64 2.17 1.97
C ILE A 17 0.78 1.17 3.13
N LYS A 18 1.84 0.35 3.13
CA LYS A 18 2.06 -0.66 4.18
C LYS A 18 2.25 -0.04 5.56
N ASN A 19 2.97 1.08 5.65
CA ASN A 19 3.20 1.79 6.90
C ASN A 19 1.90 2.41 7.43
N GLU A 20 1.09 3.01 6.57
CA GLU A 20 -0.21 3.57 6.97
C GLU A 20 -1.13 2.47 7.50
N ILE A 21 -1.24 1.32 6.81
CA ILE A 21 -2.02 0.16 7.28
C ILE A 21 -1.50 -0.32 8.65
N ALA A 22 -0.19 -0.43 8.83
CA ALA A 22 0.40 -0.86 10.09
C ALA A 22 0.11 0.12 11.24
N ARG A 23 0.09 1.42 10.95
CA ARG A 23 -0.28 2.48 11.90
C ARG A 23 -1.75 2.37 12.30
N LEU A 24 -2.66 2.22 11.33
CA LEU A 24 -4.10 2.09 11.58
C LEU A 24 -4.43 0.89 12.47
N ARG A 25 -3.72 -0.24 12.33
CA ARG A 25 -3.90 -1.42 13.19
C ARG A 25 -3.67 -1.15 14.68
N GLY A 26 -2.92 -0.11 15.03
CA GLY A 26 -2.60 0.26 16.40
C GLY A 26 -3.56 1.29 17.01
N PHE A 27 -4.52 1.80 16.23
CA PHE A 27 -5.40 2.89 16.64
C PHE A 27 -6.68 2.39 17.32
N ASP A 28 -7.17 3.16 18.28
CA ASP A 28 -8.52 3.01 18.82
C ASP A 28 -9.58 3.67 17.91
N ASN A 29 -10.86 3.53 18.27
CA ASN A 29 -11.96 4.06 17.45
C ASN A 29 -11.90 5.59 17.26
N ASN A 30 -11.47 6.36 18.27
CA ASN A 30 -11.39 7.81 18.18
C ASN A 30 -10.22 8.23 17.29
N GLU A 31 -9.07 7.56 17.44
CA GLU A 31 -7.90 7.75 16.59
C GLU A 31 -8.22 7.40 15.12
N LEU A 32 -9.00 6.35 14.88
CA LEU A 32 -9.45 5.98 13.53
C LEU A 32 -10.36 7.04 12.89
N TYR A 33 -11.21 7.72 13.66
CA TYR A 33 -12.01 8.84 13.13
C TYR A 33 -11.12 10.02 12.70
N ALA A 34 -10.12 10.36 13.51
CA ALA A 34 -9.15 11.41 13.16
C ALA A 34 -8.33 11.00 11.92
N ALA A 35 -7.86 9.76 11.87
CA ALA A 35 -7.12 9.21 10.75
C ALA A 35 -7.94 9.24 9.45
N ALA A 36 -9.23 8.87 9.50
CA ALA A 36 -10.11 8.92 8.35
C ALA A 36 -10.27 10.34 7.80
N LYS A 37 -10.37 11.34 8.69
CA LYS A 37 -10.42 12.76 8.30
C LYS A 37 -9.13 13.21 7.62
N ASP A 38 -7.97 12.86 8.17
CA ASP A 38 -6.66 13.24 7.63
C ASP A 38 -6.39 12.58 6.28
N LEU A 39 -6.70 11.29 6.17
CA LEU A 39 -6.61 10.50 4.93
C LEU A 39 -7.65 10.92 3.88
N ARG A 40 -8.67 11.71 4.28
CA ARG A 40 -9.81 12.09 3.45
C ARG A 40 -10.51 10.86 2.86
N ALA A 41 -10.70 9.84 3.71
CA ALA A 41 -11.28 8.55 3.35
C ALA A 41 -12.51 8.23 4.22
N PRO A 42 -13.45 7.41 3.74
CA PRO A 42 -14.59 6.96 4.55
C PRO A 42 -14.13 6.22 5.81
N TYR A 43 -14.70 6.57 6.96
CA TYR A 43 -14.36 5.95 8.24
C TYR A 43 -14.50 4.42 8.23
N GLU A 44 -15.61 3.91 7.68
CA GLU A 44 -15.85 2.46 7.64
C GLU A 44 -14.76 1.70 6.87
N LEU A 45 -14.22 2.28 5.79
CA LEU A 45 -13.11 1.66 5.06
C LEU A 45 -11.80 1.72 5.85
N VAL A 46 -11.53 2.83 6.56
CA VAL A 46 -10.34 2.96 7.40
C VAL A 46 -10.37 1.96 8.55
N LYS A 47 -11.55 1.79 9.17
CA LYS A 47 -11.81 0.80 10.21
C LYS A 47 -11.63 -0.63 9.68
N GLU A 48 -12.23 -0.96 8.54
CA GLU A 48 -12.06 -2.27 7.90
C GLU A 48 -10.57 -2.57 7.61
N VAL A 49 -9.82 -1.59 7.10
CA VAL A 49 -8.37 -1.74 6.86
C VAL A 49 -7.59 -1.97 8.17
N ALA A 50 -7.96 -1.29 9.26
CA ALA A 50 -7.35 -1.49 10.57
C ALA A 50 -7.62 -2.90 11.12
N GLU A 51 -8.85 -3.39 11.00
CA GLU A 51 -9.28 -4.71 11.45
C GLU A 51 -8.63 -5.84 10.62
N LEU A 52 -8.66 -5.71 9.28
CA LEU A 52 -8.07 -6.68 8.36
C LEU A 52 -6.53 -6.65 8.38
N GLY A 53 -5.95 -5.47 8.63
CA GLY A 53 -4.52 -5.24 8.50
C GLY A 53 -3.97 -5.35 7.08
N LYS A 54 -4.84 -5.16 6.09
CA LYS A 54 -4.55 -5.13 4.66
C LYS A 54 -5.65 -4.33 3.96
N LEU A 55 -5.47 -4.04 2.69
CA LEU A 55 -6.55 -3.47 1.87
C LEU A 55 -7.67 -4.52 1.68
N PRO A 56 -8.95 -4.10 1.59
CA PRO A 56 -10.07 -4.99 1.29
C PRO A 56 -10.09 -5.42 -0.19
N VAL A 57 -9.03 -5.10 -0.94
CA VAL A 57 -8.81 -5.46 -2.34
C VAL A 57 -7.35 -5.84 -2.54
N VAL A 58 -7.09 -6.49 -3.68
CA VAL A 58 -5.75 -6.95 -4.07
C VAL A 58 -4.81 -5.76 -4.32
N LEU A 59 -3.63 -5.76 -3.69
CA LEU A 59 -2.61 -4.72 -3.84
C LEU A 59 -1.55 -5.11 -4.88
N PHE A 60 -1.68 -4.65 -6.12
CA PHE A 60 -0.64 -4.82 -7.14
C PHE A 60 0.35 -3.65 -7.15
N SER A 61 1.61 -3.94 -7.50
CA SER A 61 2.61 -2.91 -7.79
C SER A 61 2.74 -2.68 -9.29
N ALA A 62 2.91 -1.44 -9.72
CA ALA A 62 3.06 -1.08 -11.12
C ALA A 62 4.10 0.04 -11.29
N GLY A 63 4.74 0.04 -12.46
CA GLY A 63 5.61 1.14 -12.92
C GLY A 63 7.08 0.97 -12.57
N GLY A 64 7.88 0.66 -13.59
CA GLY A 64 9.35 0.61 -13.49
C GLY A 64 9.90 -0.75 -13.05
N VAL A 65 9.07 -1.79 -13.03
CA VAL A 65 9.51 -3.19 -12.93
C VAL A 65 10.12 -3.58 -14.28
N ALA A 66 11.45 -3.74 -14.33
CA ALA A 66 12.16 -4.06 -15.56
C ALA A 66 12.87 -5.42 -15.49
N THR A 67 13.16 -5.91 -14.29
CA THR A 67 13.90 -7.15 -14.06
C THR A 67 13.14 -8.11 -13.15
N PRO A 68 13.47 -9.42 -13.16
CA PRO A 68 12.95 -10.38 -12.18
C PRO A 68 13.26 -9.98 -10.72
N ALA A 69 14.39 -9.31 -10.48
CA ALA A 69 14.75 -8.81 -9.16
C ALA A 69 13.79 -7.72 -8.68
N ASP A 70 13.38 -6.81 -9.56
CA ASP A 70 12.38 -5.78 -9.24
C ASP A 70 11.03 -6.42 -8.89
N ALA A 71 10.60 -7.39 -9.69
CA ALA A 71 9.34 -8.11 -9.44
C ALA A 71 9.37 -8.85 -8.08
N ALA A 72 10.47 -9.54 -7.79
CA ALA A 72 10.66 -10.23 -6.51
C ALA A 72 10.71 -9.24 -5.33
N LEU A 73 11.39 -8.10 -5.49
CA LEU A 73 11.43 -7.04 -4.49
C LEU A 73 10.03 -6.51 -4.18
N MET A 74 9.21 -6.24 -5.20
CA MET A 74 7.83 -5.79 -5.01
C MET A 74 7.01 -6.81 -4.21
N ARG A 75 7.18 -8.11 -4.50
CA ARG A 75 6.47 -9.16 -3.76
C ARG A 75 6.93 -9.25 -2.31
N GLN A 76 8.23 -9.13 -2.04
CA GLN A 76 8.77 -9.12 -0.67
C GLN A 76 8.31 -7.89 0.15
N LEU A 77 8.11 -6.75 -0.50
CA LEU A 77 7.60 -5.53 0.12
C LEU A 77 6.08 -5.57 0.36
N GLY A 78 5.39 -6.62 -0.10
CA GLY A 78 3.99 -6.88 0.23
C GLY A 78 2.99 -6.62 -0.89
N ALA A 79 3.43 -6.37 -2.13
CA ALA A 79 2.53 -6.42 -3.28
C ALA A 79 2.05 -7.86 -3.51
N GLU A 80 0.82 -8.05 -3.96
CA GLU A 80 0.20 -9.36 -4.27
C GLU A 80 0.37 -9.77 -5.73
N GLY A 81 0.78 -8.83 -6.58
CA GLY A 81 1.16 -9.04 -7.97
C GLY A 81 1.91 -7.82 -8.50
N VAL A 82 2.42 -7.94 -9.72
CA VAL A 82 3.12 -6.86 -10.42
C VAL A 82 2.57 -6.67 -11.83
N PHE A 83 2.45 -5.43 -12.28
CA PHE A 83 2.21 -5.08 -13.68
C PHE A 83 3.54 -4.75 -14.36
N VAL A 84 3.72 -5.31 -15.55
CA VAL A 84 4.84 -5.04 -16.44
C VAL A 84 4.26 -4.44 -17.72
N GLY A 85 4.85 -3.32 -18.17
CA GLY A 85 4.46 -2.63 -19.39
C GLY A 85 5.25 -3.10 -20.60
#